data_AF-A0A520IXI8-F1
#
_entry.id   AF-A0A520IXI8-F1
#
_cell.length_a   1.000
_cell.length_b   1.000
_cell.length_c   1.000
_cell.angle_alpha   90.00
_cell.angle_beta   90.00
_cell.angle_gamma   90.00
#
_symmetry.space_group_name_H-M   'P 1'
#
loop_
_entity.id
_entity.type
_entity.pdbx_description
1 polymer ?
#
loop_
_entity_poly.entity_id
_entity_poly.type
_entity_poly.pdbx_seq_one_letter_code
_entity_poly.pdbx_strand_id
1 'polypeptide(L)' 'RQFVIRLRRHQRVQVAALVTAQTDHELAEQAWLQKTADFAEGVRAVAERRPGRFSGE' A
#
# COMPACT_ATOMS: atom_id res chain seq x y z
N ARG A 1 11.04 33.88 -10.55
CA ARG A 1 10.08 32.87 -11.08
C ARG A 1 10.73 31.50 -11.40
N GLN A 2 11.88 31.45 -12.09
CA GLN A 2 12.53 30.18 -12.47
C GLN A 2 13.04 29.33 -11.29
N PHE A 3 13.54 29.97 -10.22
CA PHE A 3 13.99 29.27 -9.01
C PHE A 3 12.88 28.42 -8.36
N VAL A 4 11.70 29.00 -8.16
CA VAL A 4 10.54 28.31 -7.56
C VAL A 4 10.09 27.13 -8.43
N ILE A 5 10.12 27.28 -9.76
CA ILE A 5 9.79 26.18 -10.70
C ILE A 5 10.79 25.03 -10.56
N ARG A 6 12.09 25.33 -10.47
CA ARG A 6 13.15 24.33 -10.28
C ARG A 6 13.01 23.61 -8.94
N LEU A 7 12.76 24.36 -7.86
CA LEU A 7 12.58 23.80 -6.52
C LEU A 7 11.37 22.85 -6.46
N ARG A 8 10.22 23.24 -7.04
CA ARG A 8 9.03 22.39 -7.10
C ARG A 8 9.26 21.13 -7.92
N ARG A 9 10.00 21.21 -9.04
CA ARG A 9 10.38 20.03 -9.82
C ARG A 9 11.24 19.09 -9.01
N HIS A 10 12.26 19.60 -8.32
CA HIS A 10 13.13 18.80 -7.47
C HIS A 10 12.34 18.10 -6.34
N GLN A 11 11.49 18.84 -5.63
CA GLN A 11 10.64 18.27 -4.57
C GLN A 11 9.72 17.17 -5.09
N ARG A 12 9.09 17.34 -6.25
CA ARG A 12 8.21 16.31 -6.82
C ARG A 12 8.94 15.03 -7.16
N VAL A 13 10.16 15.13 -7.70
CA VAL A 13 10.99 13.94 -7.99
C VAL A 13 11.35 13.22 -6.70
N GLN A 14 11.73 13.94 -5.65
CA GLN A 14 12.06 13.34 -4.36
C GLN A 14 10.84 12.68 -3.71
N VAL A 15 9.69 13.36 -3.67
CA VAL A 15 8.45 12.78 -3.13
C VAL A 15 8.05 11.55 -3.92
N ALA A 16 8.12 11.58 -5.26
CA ALA A 16 7.81 10.41 -6.08
C ALA A 16 8.73 9.22 -5.73
N ALA A 17 10.03 9.45 -5.59
CA ALA A 17 10.98 8.39 -5.22
C ALA A 17 10.69 7.81 -3.82
N LEU A 18 10.35 8.66 -2.85
CA LEU A 18 9.99 8.21 -1.49
C LEU A 18 8.67 7.43 -1.48
N VAL A 19 7.67 7.90 -2.23
CA VAL A 19 6.38 7.19 -2.37
C VAL A 19 6.61 5.82 -2.99
N THR A 20 7.37 5.74 -4.09
CA THR A 20 7.70 4.46 -4.73
C THR A 20 8.39 3.49 -3.77
N ALA A 21 9.43 3.94 -3.07
CA ALA A 21 10.16 3.10 -2.12
C ALA A 21 9.25 2.59 -0.98
N GLN A 22 8.39 3.44 -0.44
CA GLN A 22 7.44 3.05 0.60
C GLN A 22 6.39 2.07 0.07
N THR A 23 5.85 2.32 -1.12
CA THR A 23 4.84 1.42 -1.71
C THR A 23 5.43 0.08 -2.11
N ASP A 24 6.70 0.02 -2.53
CA ASP A 24 7.37 -1.25 -2.84
C ASP A 24 7.57 -2.10 -1.58
N HIS A 25 7.92 -1.46 -0.46
CA HIS A 25 8.03 -2.12 0.83
C HIS A 25 6.68 -2.67 1.31
N GLU A 26 5.64 -1.84 1.30
CA GLU A 26 4.28 -2.25 1.69
C GLU A 26 3.73 -3.33 0.76
N LEU A 27 3.98 -3.24 -0.55
CA LEU A 27 3.56 -4.27 -1.50
C LEU A 27 4.20 -5.62 -1.17
N ALA A 28 5.47 -5.64 -0.78
CA ALA A 28 6.15 -6.86 -0.36
C ALA A 28 5.47 -7.48 0.89
N GLU A 29 5.16 -6.67 1.90
CA GLU A 29 4.45 -7.10 3.10
C GLU A 29 3.04 -7.62 2.78
N GLN A 30 2.30 -6.89 1.96
CA GLN A 30 0.98 -7.29 1.49
C GLN A 30 1.03 -8.58 0.67
N ALA A 31 2.06 -8.80 -0.13
CA ALA A 31 2.23 -10.05 -0.90
C ALA A 31 2.46 -11.28 0.01
N TRP A 32 3.03 -11.09 1.20
CA TRP A 32 3.08 -12.13 2.22
C TRP A 32 1.70 -12.38 2.84
N LEU A 33 0.99 -11.32 3.26
CA LEU A 33 -0.34 -11.41 3.85
C LEU A 33 -1.38 -12.01 2.90
N GLN A 34 -1.29 -11.75 1.60
CA GLN A 34 -2.21 -12.30 0.59
C GLN A 34 -2.25 -13.83 0.55
N LYS A 35 -1.23 -14.50 1.09
CA LYS A 35 -1.13 -15.96 1.13
C LYS A 35 -1.82 -16.57 2.35
N THR A 36 -2.26 -15.77 3.32
CA THR A 36 -2.85 -16.27 4.57
C THR A 36 -4.33 -16.62 4.41
N ALA A 37 -4.82 -17.48 5.29
CA ALA A 37 -6.25 -17.79 5.36
C ALA A 37 -7.08 -16.56 5.74
N ASP A 38 -6.53 -15.69 6.59
CA ASP A 38 -7.18 -14.46 7.03
C ASP A 38 -7.37 -13.45 5.89
N PHE A 39 -6.44 -13.39 4.92
CA PHE A 39 -6.66 -12.58 3.72
C PHE A 39 -7.84 -13.10 2.90
N ALA A 40 -7.89 -14.40 2.63
CA ALA A 40 -8.99 -15.01 1.89
C ALA A 40 -10.34 -14.83 2.62
N GLU A 41 -10.35 -14.97 3.95
CA GLU A 41 -11.52 -14.72 4.78
C GLU A 41 -11.97 -13.26 4.73
N GLY A 42 -11.04 -12.31 4.78
CA GLY A 42 -11.33 -10.88 4.64
C GLY A 42 -12.01 -10.56 3.30
N VAL A 43 -11.46 -11.06 2.19
CA VAL A 43 -12.04 -10.90 0.85
C VAL A 43 -13.46 -11.47 0.80
N ARG A 44 -13.66 -12.68 1.34
CA ARG A 44 -14.96 -13.35 1.39
C ARG A 44 -15.97 -12.59 2.26
N ALA A 45 -15.57 -12.14 3.44
CA ALA A 45 -16.43 -11.42 4.38
C ALA A 45 -16.95 -10.10 3.80
N VAL A 46 -16.10 -9.35 3.09
CA VAL A 46 -16.51 -8.12 2.39
C VAL A 46 -17.48 -8.44 1.26
N ALA A 47 -17.19 -9.46 0.44
CA ALA A 47 -18.07 -9.86 -0.67
C ALA A 47 -19.46 -10.30 -0.18
N GLU A 48 -19.51 -11.02 0.94
CA GLU A 48 -20.74 -11.51 1.57
C GLU A 48 -21.41 -10.47 2.50
N ARG A 49 -20.78 -9.30 2.71
CA ARG A 49 -21.23 -8.24 3.65
C ARG A 49 -21.53 -8.76 5.05
N ARG A 50 -20.65 -9.62 5.57
CA ARG A 50 -20.72 -10.15 6.95
C ARG A 50 -19.46 -9.78 7.74
N PRO A 51 -19.49 -9.87 9.08
CA PRO A 51 -18.27 -9.80 9.89
C PRO A 51 -17.29 -10.92 9.50
N GLY A 52 -15.99 -10.58 9.48
CA GLY A 52 -14.91 -11.54 9.25
C GLY A 52 -14.62 -12.40 10.48
N ARG A 53 -14.20 -13.64 10.25
CA ARG A 53 -13.80 -14.60 11.28
C ARG A 53 -12.30 -14.87 11.18
N PHE A 54 -11.50 -13.96 11.72
CA PHE A 54 -10.04 -14.02 11.65
C PHE A 54 -9.47 -14.94 12.75
N SER A 55 -8.46 -15.75 12.42
CA SER A 55 -7.77 -16.63 13.37
C SER A 55 -6.39 -16.12 13.79
N GLY A 56 -5.79 -15.20 13.04
CA GLY A 56 -4.46 -14.65 13.31
C GLY A 56 -3.31 -15.58 12.89
N GLU A 57 -3.57 -16.53 11.98
CA GLU A 57 -2.61 -17.51 11.45
C GLU A 57 -2.10 -17.16 10.05
#